data_AF-A0ABD0N6Q8-F1
#
_entry.id   AF-A0ABD0N6Q8-F1
#
_cell.length_a   1.000
_cell.length_b   1.000
_cell.length_c   1.000
_cell.angle_alpha   90.00
_cell.angle_beta   90.00
_cell.angle_gamma   90.00
#
_symmetry.space_group_name_H-M   'P 1'
#
loop_
_entity.id
_entity.type
_entity.pdbx_description
1 polymer ?
#
loop_
_entity_poly.entity_id
_entity_poly.type
_entity_poly.pdbx_seq_one_letter_code
_entity_poly.pdbx_strand_id
1 'polypeptide(L)' 'DSSNEAELEPEASDPEDLRDLDAGALLYKACHARNLPVMAEALAHGADVNSMNEEDEGKSPLIQAVIG' A
#
# COMPACT_ATOMS: atom_id res chain seq x y z
N ASP A 1 39.25 -20.28 13.06
CA ASP A 1 38.64 -19.13 13.77
C ASP A 1 38.54 -17.95 12.84
N SER A 2 37.41 -17.34 12.55
CA SER A 2 36.08 -17.48 13.15
C SER A 2 35.09 -17.00 12.09
N SER A 3 34.22 -17.88 11.59
CA SER A 3 33.10 -17.50 10.74
C SER A 3 32.04 -16.87 11.65
N ASN A 4 31.95 -15.55 11.63
CA ASN A 4 30.95 -14.82 12.40
C ASN A 4 29.64 -14.83 11.58
N GLU A 5 28.84 -15.89 11.76
CA GLU A 5 27.48 -15.95 11.26
C GLU A 5 26.65 -14.94 12.07
N ALA A 6 26.33 -13.81 11.46
CA ALA A 6 25.35 -12.89 12.00
C ALA A 6 23.97 -13.51 11.75
N GLU A 7 23.40 -14.11 12.79
CA GLU A 7 22.00 -14.53 12.83
C GLU A 7 21.13 -13.28 12.63
N LEU A 8 20.55 -13.15 11.44
CA LEU A 8 19.54 -12.14 11.13
C LEU A 8 18.25 -12.59 11.81
N GLU A 9 17.98 -12.03 12.99
CA GLU A 9 16.67 -12.14 13.63
C GLU A 9 15.59 -11.61 12.69
N PRO A 10 14.43 -12.29 12.56
CA PRO A 10 13.35 -11.80 11.74
C PRO A 10 12.76 -10.56 12.42
N GLU A 11 12.99 -9.39 11.82
CA GLU A 11 12.35 -8.14 12.19
C GLU A 11 10.83 -8.38 12.22
N ALA A 12 10.28 -8.54 13.42
CA ALA A 12 8.85 -8.72 13.62
C ALA A 12 8.17 -7.42 13.23
N SER A 13 7.57 -7.39 12.04
CA SER A 13 6.77 -6.27 11.56
C SER A 13 5.71 -5.92 12.60
N ASP A 14 5.81 -4.72 13.15
CA ASP A 14 4.99 -4.24 14.26
C ASP A 14 3.52 -4.25 13.82
N PRO A 15 2.58 -4.85 14.56
CA PRO A 15 1.15 -4.81 14.22
C PRO A 15 0.57 -3.38 14.14
N GLU A 16 1.28 -2.36 14.63
CA GLU A 16 0.94 -0.96 14.39
C GLU A 16 1.03 -0.56 12.90
N ASP A 17 1.96 -1.16 12.16
CA ASP A 17 2.23 -0.93 10.72
C ASP A 17 1.05 -1.39 9.82
N LEU A 18 0.21 -2.29 10.34
CA LEU A 18 -1.01 -2.76 9.67
C LEU A 18 -2.22 -1.84 9.88
N ARG A 19 -2.21 -0.98 10.91
CA ARG A 19 -3.34 -0.10 11.25
C ARG A 19 -3.27 1.24 10.52
N ASP A 20 -2.09 1.59 9.99
CA ASP A 20 -1.83 2.80 9.21
C ASP A 20 -1.72 2.52 7.69
N LEU A 21 -2.32 1.43 7.20
CA LEU A 21 -2.54 1.27 5.77
C LEU A 21 -3.55 2.33 5.33
N ASP A 22 -3.02 3.52 5.00
CA ASP A 22 -3.75 4.67 4.49
C ASP A 22 -4.72 4.19 3.41
N ALA A 23 -6.02 4.43 3.62
CA ALA A 23 -7.06 3.95 2.74
C ALA A 23 -6.84 4.41 1.29
N GLY A 24 -6.24 5.60 1.08
CA GLY A 24 -5.82 6.10 -0.23
C GLY A 24 -4.68 5.29 -0.83
N ALA A 25 -3.64 4.95 -0.06
CA ALA A 25 -2.56 4.08 -0.51
C ALA A 25 -3.07 2.66 -0.86
N LEU A 26 -4.00 2.12 -0.06
CA LEU A 26 -4.67 0.85 -0.34
C LEU A 26 -5.48 0.92 -1.64
N LEU A 27 -6.27 1.98 -1.82
CA LEU A 27 -7.05 2.20 -3.03
C LEU A 27 -6.15 2.30 -4.27
N TYR A 28 -5.06 3.06 -4.20
CA TYR A 28 -4.10 3.21 -5.30
C TYR A 28 -3.53 1.85 -5.73
N LYS A 29 -3.04 1.04 -4.77
CA LYS A 29 -2.52 -0.32 -5.04
C LYS A 29 -3.60 -1.24 -5.60
N ALA A 30 -4.82 -1.16 -5.08
CA ALA A 30 -5.95 -1.96 -5.54
C ALA A 30 -6.40 -1.59 -6.97
N CYS A 31 -6.37 -0.30 -7.34
CA CYS A 31 -6.60 0.17 -8.71
C CYS A 31 -5.58 -0.44 -9.68
N HIS A 32 -4.29 -0.39 -9.33
CA HIS A 32 -3.23 -1.00 -10.13
C HIS A 32 -3.41 -2.51 -10.30
N ALA A 33 -3.82 -3.21 -9.24
CA ALA A 33 -4.10 -4.65 -9.26
C ALA A 33 -5.48 -5.03 -9.86
N ARG A 34 -6.32 -4.05 -10.23
CA ARG A 34 -7.72 -4.23 -10.65
C ARG A 34 -8.56 -5.05 -9.66
N ASN A 35 -8.31 -4.88 -8.37
CA ASN A 35 -8.96 -5.63 -7.30
C ASN A 35 -10.21 -4.90 -6.78
N LEU A 36 -11.35 -5.12 -7.45
CA LEU A 36 -12.61 -4.43 -7.13
C LEU A 36 -13.08 -4.61 -5.67
N PRO A 37 -13.01 -5.81 -5.05
CA PRO A 37 -13.36 -5.96 -3.63
C PRO A 37 -12.55 -5.05 -2.71
N VAL A 38 -11.22 -4.99 -2.89
CA VAL A 38 -10.35 -4.16 -2.07
C VAL A 38 -10.55 -2.67 -2.36
N MET A 39 -10.82 -2.29 -3.62
CA MET A 39 -11.21 -0.92 -3.96
C MET A 39 -12.48 -0.52 -3.21
N ALA A 40 -13.49 -1.39 -3.16
CA ALA A 40 -14.74 -1.10 -2.45
C ALA A 40 -14.54 -0.96 -0.94
N GLU A 41 -13.69 -1.80 -0.34
CA GLU A 41 -13.32 -1.70 1.07
C GLU A 41 -12.60 -0.38 1.37
N ALA A 42 -11.55 -0.05 0.60
CA ALA A 42 -10.83 1.21 0.76
C ALA A 42 -11.76 2.44 0.64
N LEU A 43 -12.69 2.43 -0.32
CA LEU A 43 -13.71 3.48 -0.46
C LEU A 43 -14.66 3.54 0.74
N ALA A 44 -15.09 2.39 1.28
CA ALA A 44 -15.93 2.34 2.47
C ALA A 44 -15.22 2.91 3.72
N HIS A 45 -13.89 2.83 3.75
CA HIS A 45 -13.03 3.43 4.76
C HIS A 45 -12.65 4.89 4.48
N GLY A 46 -13.21 5.51 3.43
CA GLY A 46 -13.04 6.94 3.15
C GLY A 46 -11.77 7.29 2.36
N ALA A 47 -11.21 6.34 1.59
CA ALA A 47 -10.12 6.62 0.67
C ALA A 47 -10.46 7.78 -0.28
N ASP A 48 -9.57 8.78 -0.37
CA ASP A 48 -9.68 9.84 -1.37
C ASP A 48 -9.22 9.33 -2.73
N VAL A 49 -10.13 9.28 -3.69
CA VAL A 49 -9.85 8.88 -5.08
C VAL A 49 -8.88 9.82 -5.80
N ASN A 50 -8.70 11.04 -5.28
CA ASN A 50 -7.80 12.07 -5.80
C ASN A 50 -6.51 12.23 -5.00
N SER A 51 -6.25 11.38 -3.98
CA SER A 51 -4.99 11.43 -3.26
C SER A 51 -3.83 11.26 -4.23
N MET A 52 -2.78 12.07 -4.09
CA MET A 52 -1.61 11.97 -4.95
C MET A 52 -0.68 10.92 -4.38
N ASN A 53 -0.26 9.97 -5.22
CA ASN A 53 0.84 9.09 -4.89
C ASN A 53 2.17 9.75 -5.29
N GLU A 54 2.92 10.26 -4.31
CA GLU A 54 4.23 10.89 -4.52
C GLU A 54 5.28 9.92 -5.07
N GLU A 55 5.13 8.61 -4.86
CA GLU A 55 6.05 7.58 -5.38
C GLU A 55 5.82 7.28 -6.85
N ASP A 56 4.64 7.62 -7.40
CA ASP A 56 4.27 7.41 -8.80
C ASP A 56 3.88 8.72 -9.48
N GLU A 57 4.81 9.68 -9.51
CA GLU A 57 4.67 10.94 -10.28
C GLU A 57 3.41 11.76 -9.92
N GLY A 58 2.91 11.62 -8.68
CA GLY A 58 1.69 12.30 -8.23
C GLY A 58 0.40 11.72 -8.81
N LYS A 59 0.43 10.51 -9.41
CA LYS A 59 -0.79 9.89 -9.95
C LYS A 59 -1.77 9.54 -8.84
N SER A 60 -3.04 9.79 -9.11
CA SER A 60 -4.11 9.46 -8.18
C SER A 60 -4.66 8.05 -8.42
N PRO A 61 -5.34 7.45 -7.42
CA PRO A 61 -6.05 6.18 -7.62
C PRO A 61 -7.01 6.21 -8.81
N LEU A 62 -7.68 7.34 -9.05
CA LEU A 62 -8.59 7.50 -10.17
C LEU A 62 -7.86 7.42 -11.53
N ILE A 63 -6.71 8.07 -11.66
CA ILE A 63 -5.88 7.98 -12.87
C ILE A 63 -5.37 6.54 -13.03
N GLN A 64 -4.90 5.94 -11.94
CA GLN A 64 -4.35 4.59 -11.94
C GLN A 64 -5.39 3.54 -12.38
N ALA A 65 -6.66 3.71 -12.01
CA ALA A 65 -7.75 2.81 -12.40
C ALA A 65 -8.04 2.80 -13.92
N VAL A 66 -7.65 3.86 -14.64
CA VAL A 66 -7.86 3.98 -16.09
C VAL A 66 -6.66 3.46 -16.88
N ILE A 67 -5.44 3.64 -16.37
CA ILE A 67 -4.19 3.27 -17.06
C ILE A 67 -3.69 1.85 -16.72
N GLY A 68 -3.94 1.38 -15.49
CA GLY A 68 -3.62 0.02 -15.04
C GLY A 68 -4.58 -0.98 -15.65
#